data_AF-E6QJL4-F1
#
_entry.id   AF-E6QJL4-F1
#
_cell.length_a   1.000
_cell.length_b   1.000
_cell.length_c   1.000
_cell.angle_alpha   90.00
_cell.angle_beta   90.00
_cell.angle_gamma   90.00
#
_symmetry.space_group_name_H-M   'P 1'
#
loop_
_entity.id
_entity.type
_entity.pdbx_description
1 polymer ?
#
loop_
_entity_poly.entity_id
_entity_poly.type
_entity_poly.pdbx_seq_one_letter_code
_entity_poly.pdbx_strand_id
1 'polypeptide(L)'
;MMEELIKRPTTLARYLGGPLAEERDNFLKHCAQVGYSPSMLKKISWVIWAVAEYIGIDHGKVTMQDIRIAVDHRTRFKRQSTQTKESKSTRQMFIHFATEWARHMGCLGQAAKLWINCVRWQRNVGWINEFF
;
A
#
# COMPACT_ATOMS: atom_id res chain seq x y z
N MET A 1 -11.11 -10.84 2.89
CA MET A 1 -11.24 -9.78 1.86
C MET A 1 -10.44 -10.14 0.62
N MET A 2 -9.20 -10.62 0.78
CA MET A 2 -8.31 -10.89 -0.35
C MET A 2 -8.67 -12.09 -1.22
N GLU A 3 -9.32 -13.08 -0.63
CA GLU A 3 -9.87 -14.24 -1.36
C GLU A 3 -10.91 -13.82 -2.40
N GLU A 4 -11.67 -12.76 -2.14
CA GLU A 4 -12.67 -12.21 -3.07
C GLU A 4 -12.03 -11.32 -4.15
N LEU A 5 -10.93 -10.65 -3.82
CA LEU A 5 -10.23 -9.73 -4.73
C LEU A 5 -9.22 -10.42 -5.67
N ILE A 6 -8.60 -11.51 -5.22
CA ILE A 6 -7.59 -12.26 -5.98
C ILE A 6 -8.20 -13.57 -6.51
N LYS A 7 -8.61 -13.52 -7.78
CA LYS A 7 -9.20 -14.69 -8.47
C LYS A 7 -8.23 -15.84 -8.77
N ARG A 8 -6.92 -15.60 -8.77
CA ARG A 8 -5.90 -16.61 -9.14
C ARG A 8 -5.38 -17.32 -7.88
N PRO A 9 -5.60 -18.64 -7.71
CA PRO A 9 -5.19 -19.38 -6.50
C PRO A 9 -3.70 -19.27 -6.16
N THR A 10 -2.83 -19.35 -7.17
CA THR A 10 -1.37 -19.20 -6.97
C THR A 10 -0.97 -17.82 -6.50
N THR A 11 -1.69 -16.78 -6.95
CA THR A 11 -1.45 -15.40 -6.50
C THR A 11 -1.97 -15.20 -5.09
N LEU A 12 -3.12 -15.79 -4.77
CA LEU A 12 -3.71 -15.76 -3.44
C LEU A 12 -2.81 -16.46 -2.43
N ALA A 13 -2.35 -17.69 -2.72
CA ALA A 13 -1.42 -18.43 -1.87
C ALA A 13 -0.13 -17.65 -1.60
N ARG A 14 0.47 -17.05 -2.64
CA ARG A 14 1.67 -16.22 -2.49
C ARG A 14 1.41 -14.95 -1.68
N TYR A 15 0.22 -14.37 -1.79
CA TYR A 15 -0.19 -13.22 -1.00
C TYR A 15 -0.37 -13.60 0.47
N LEU A 16 -1.09 -14.69 0.76
CA LEU A 16 -1.34 -15.16 2.12
C LEU A 16 -0.06 -15.63 2.81
N GLY A 17 0.90 -16.21 2.09
CA GLY A 17 2.21 -16.58 2.63
C GLY A 17 3.20 -15.42 2.79
N GLY A 18 2.82 -14.18 2.45
CA GLY A 18 3.67 -13.00 2.60
C GLY A 18 3.60 -12.39 4.01
N PRO A 19 4.58 -11.56 4.42
CA PRO A 19 4.69 -11.05 5.79
C PRO A 19 3.47 -10.23 6.23
N LEU A 20 3.00 -10.34 7.47
CA LEU A 20 1.86 -9.54 8.00
C LEU A 20 0.52 -9.79 7.27
N ALA A 21 0.25 -11.04 6.89
CA ALA A 21 -0.92 -11.38 6.07
C ALA A 21 -2.26 -10.96 6.69
N GLU A 22 -2.41 -11.13 8.00
CA GLU A 22 -3.62 -10.79 8.74
C GLU A 22 -3.83 -9.27 8.80
N GLU A 23 -2.78 -8.51 9.10
CA GLU A 23 -2.78 -7.06 9.20
C GLU A 23 -3.09 -6.42 7.84
N ARG A 24 -2.63 -7.04 6.75
CA ARG A 24 -3.01 -6.60 5.40
C ARG A 24 -4.49 -6.83 5.10
N ASP A 25 -5.05 -7.99 5.45
CA ASP A 25 -6.47 -8.28 5.21
C ASP A 25 -7.37 -7.39 6.07
N ASN A 26 -7.00 -7.15 7.33
CA ASN A 26 -7.69 -6.24 8.25
C ASN A 26 -7.71 -4.80 7.72
N PHE A 27 -6.57 -4.29 7.24
CA PHE A 27 -6.51 -2.97 6.63
C PHE A 27 -7.38 -2.85 5.38
N LEU A 28 -7.45 -3.90 4.54
CA LEU A 28 -8.30 -3.88 3.36
C LEU A 28 -9.80 -3.94 3.69
N LYS A 29 -10.19 -4.67 4.73
CA LYS A 29 -11.56 -4.62 5.27
C LYS A 29 -11.90 -3.20 5.75
N HIS A 30 -10.98 -2.55 6.45
CA HIS A 30 -11.15 -1.16 6.87
C HIS A 30 -11.32 -0.23 5.67
N CYS A 31 -10.48 -0.35 4.64
CA CYS A 31 -10.65 0.44 3.39
C CYS A 31 -12.00 0.17 2.72
N ALA A 32 -12.49 -1.07 2.72
CA ALA A 32 -13.81 -1.38 2.16
C ALA A 32 -14.93 -0.69 2.94
N GLN A 33 -14.85 -0.68 4.28
CA GLN A 33 -15.78 0.04 5.15
C GLN A 33 -15.74 1.56 4.94
N VAL A 34 -14.57 2.12 4.64
CA VAL A 34 -14.39 3.55 4.28
C VAL A 34 -15.02 3.87 2.91
N GLY A 35 -15.35 2.86 2.10
CA GLY A 35 -16.07 3.02 0.83
C GLY A 35 -15.18 3.06 -0.41
N TYR A 36 -13.96 2.54 -0.34
CA TYR A 36 -13.12 2.39 -1.54
C TYR A 36 -13.73 1.38 -2.52
N SER A 37 -13.64 1.69 -3.82
CA SER A 37 -14.13 0.79 -4.88
C SER A 37 -13.31 -0.51 -4.96
N PRO A 38 -13.86 -1.61 -5.51
CA PRO A 38 -13.12 -2.87 -5.69
C PRO A 38 -11.81 -2.72 -6.48
N SER A 39 -11.81 -1.86 -7.50
CA SER A 39 -10.61 -1.58 -8.29
C SER A 39 -9.54 -0.84 -7.48
N MET A 40 -9.93 0.05 -6.58
CA MET A 40 -9.01 0.73 -5.68
C MET A 40 -8.51 -0.21 -4.58
N LEU A 41 -9.38 -1.04 -3.99
CA LEU A 41 -8.99 -2.05 -3.00
C LEU A 41 -7.92 -3.00 -3.55
N LYS A 42 -8.05 -3.39 -4.82
CA LYS A 42 -7.01 -4.17 -5.50
C LYS A 42 -5.69 -3.39 -5.57
N LYS A 43 -5.70 -2.12 -5.97
CA LYS A 43 -4.50 -1.26 -6.01
C LYS A 43 -3.86 -1.11 -4.62
N ILE A 44 -4.67 -0.82 -3.60
CA ILE A 44 -4.22 -0.74 -2.21
C ILE A 44 -3.53 -2.04 -1.80
N SER A 45 -4.15 -3.18 -2.11
CA SER A 45 -3.59 -4.49 -1.76
C SER A 45 -2.20 -4.74 -2.34
N TRP A 46 -1.96 -4.29 -3.58
CA TRP A 46 -0.65 -4.36 -4.23
C TRP A 46 0.38 -3.45 -3.57
N VAL A 47 -0.02 -2.22 -3.22
CA VAL A 47 0.85 -1.27 -2.52
C VAL A 47 1.30 -1.87 -1.19
N ILE A 48 0.35 -2.32 -0.37
CA ILE A 48 0.63 -2.88 0.94
C ILE A 48 1.53 -4.11 0.82
N TRP A 49 1.26 -4.99 -0.14
CA TRP A 49 2.09 -6.17 -0.35
C TRP A 49 3.52 -5.83 -0.77
N ALA A 50 3.71 -4.80 -1.59
CA ALA A 50 5.03 -4.38 -2.05
C ALA A 50 5.89 -3.78 -0.93
N VAL A 51 5.27 -3.10 0.04
CA VAL A 51 5.99 -2.44 1.15
C VAL A 51 6.11 -3.31 2.40
N ALA A 52 5.25 -4.33 2.56
CA ALA A 52 5.22 -5.20 3.74
C ALA A 52 6.56 -5.91 4.01
N GLU A 53 7.36 -6.17 2.98
CA GLU A 53 8.69 -6.79 3.13
C GLU A 53 9.76 -5.81 3.65
N TYR A 54 9.52 -4.51 3.56
CA TYR A 54 10.52 -3.47 3.83
C TYR A 54 10.15 -2.55 4.99
N ILE A 55 8.89 -2.53 5.38
CA ILE A 55 8.41 -1.77 6.52
C ILE A 55 8.74 -2.61 7.77
N GLY A 56 9.88 -2.29 8.41
CA GLY A 56 10.40 -3.00 9.59
C GLY A 56 9.54 -2.78 10.84
N ILE A 57 8.31 -3.32 10.83
CA ILE A 57 7.33 -3.20 11.93
C ILE A 57 7.79 -3.96 13.18
N ASP A 58 8.75 -4.88 13.04
CA ASP A 58 9.35 -5.66 14.12
C ASP A 58 10.01 -4.79 15.21
N HIS A 59 10.32 -3.51 14.94
CA HIS A 59 10.93 -2.59 15.91
C HIS A 59 9.92 -1.66 16.61
N GLY A 60 8.62 -1.96 16.50
CA GLY A 60 7.54 -1.34 17.28
C GLY A 60 7.03 0.00 16.74
N LYS A 61 7.92 0.93 16.36
CA LYS A 61 7.51 2.21 15.75
C LYS A 61 8.13 2.41 14.38
N VAL A 62 7.28 2.64 13.39
CA VAL A 62 7.64 3.02 12.04
C VAL A 62 7.61 4.54 11.94
N THR A 63 8.68 5.14 11.44
CA THR A 63 8.72 6.56 11.14
C THR A 63 8.29 6.83 9.69
N MET A 64 8.00 8.10 9.39
CA MET A 64 7.74 8.52 8.02
C MET A 64 8.98 8.34 7.11
N GLN A 65 10.18 8.34 7.68
CA GLN A 65 11.40 8.05 6.92
C GLN A 65 11.46 6.56 6.55
N ASP A 66 11.12 5.67 7.48
CA ASP A 66 11.09 4.22 7.23
C ASP A 66 10.08 3.86 6.15
N ILE A 67 8.90 4.49 6.15
CA ILE A 67 7.91 4.30 5.08
C ILE A 67 8.47 4.75 3.72
N ARG A 68 9.14 5.91 3.66
CA ARG A 68 9.74 6.39 2.40
C ARG A 68 10.82 5.43 1.90
N ILE A 69 11.68 4.96 2.80
CA ILE A 69 12.71 3.95 2.51
C ILE A 69 12.03 2.67 2.01
N ALA A 70 11.02 2.16 2.69
CA ALA A 70 10.30 0.95 2.27
C ALA A 70 9.68 1.09 0.87
N VAL A 71 9.06 2.24 0.59
CA VAL A 71 8.52 2.56 -0.74
C VAL A 71 9.64 2.62 -1.78
N ASP A 72 10.77 3.26 -1.47
CA ASP A 72 11.87 3.43 -2.41
C ASP A 72 12.66 2.13 -2.63
N HIS A 73 12.71 1.24 -1.63
CA HIS A 73 13.40 -0.05 -1.67
C HIS A 73 12.57 -1.21 -2.20
N ARG A 74 11.25 -1.05 -2.31
CA ARG A 74 10.38 -2.10 -2.83
C ARG A 74 10.91 -2.68 -4.14
N THR A 75 11.13 -3.99 -4.17
CA THR A 75 11.59 -4.69 -5.38
C THR A 75 10.41 -5.24 -6.18
N ARG A 76 9.32 -5.58 -5.48
CA ARG A 76 8.05 -5.96 -6.09
C ARG A 76 7.56 -4.80 -6.96
N PHE A 77 7.28 -5.10 -8.23
CA PHE A 77 6.81 -4.15 -9.25
C PHE A 77 7.83 -3.07 -9.68
N LYS A 78 9.08 -3.10 -9.20
CA LYS A 78 10.18 -2.48 -9.94
C LYS A 78 10.44 -3.33 -11.17
N ARG A 79 9.76 -2.99 -12.26
CA ARG A 79 10.08 -3.56 -13.57
C ARG A 79 11.58 -3.36 -13.79
N GLN A 80 12.28 -4.36 -14.32
CA GLN A 80 13.63 -4.21 -14.87
C GLN A 80 13.59 -3.28 -16.10
N SER A 81 13.01 -2.08 -16.00
CA SER A 81 13.13 -1.08 -17.04
C SER A 81 14.41 -0.32 -16.79
N THR A 82 15.39 -0.64 -17.62
CA THR A 82 16.33 0.38 -18.06
C THR A 82 15.55 1.68 -18.32
N GLN A 83 15.78 2.70 -17.49
CA GLN A 83 15.45 4.12 -17.71
C GLN A 83 14.01 4.66 -17.53
N THR A 84 12.98 3.95 -17.07
CA THR A 84 11.71 4.64 -16.74
C THR A 84 11.65 5.01 -15.26
N LYS A 85 12.02 6.25 -14.94
CA LYS A 85 11.84 6.82 -13.59
C LYS A 85 10.37 6.64 -13.19
N GLU A 86 10.12 6.02 -12.04
CA GLU A 86 8.79 5.93 -11.46
C GLU A 86 8.15 7.33 -11.39
N SER A 87 6.88 7.45 -11.78
CA SER A 87 6.18 8.73 -11.70
C SER A 87 6.09 9.20 -10.24
N LYS A 88 6.26 10.51 -10.01
CA LYS A 88 6.07 11.11 -8.67
C LYS A 88 4.68 10.79 -8.10
N SER A 89 3.67 10.66 -8.96
CA SER A 89 2.29 10.33 -8.58
C SER A 89 2.17 8.91 -8.04
N THR A 90 2.79 7.93 -8.71
CA THR A 90 2.85 6.54 -8.23
C THR A 90 3.52 6.47 -6.86
N ARG A 91 4.70 7.10 -6.72
CA ARG A 91 5.42 7.11 -5.44
C ARG A 91 4.59 7.73 -4.32
N GLN A 92 3.88 8.82 -4.60
CA GLN A 92 3.02 9.49 -3.62
C GLN A 92 1.85 8.61 -3.19
N MET A 93 1.24 7.86 -4.12
CA MET A 93 0.19 6.89 -3.82
C MET A 93 0.70 5.77 -2.90
N PHE A 94 1.91 5.25 -3.17
CA PHE A 94 2.54 4.25 -2.31
C PHE A 94 2.78 4.80 -0.89
N ILE A 95 3.36 5.99 -0.78
CA ILE A 95 3.59 6.65 0.51
C ILE A 95 2.29 6.85 1.27
N HIS A 96 1.23 7.32 0.59
CA HIS A 96 -0.06 7.56 1.22
C HIS A 96 -0.62 6.28 1.85
N PHE A 97 -0.80 5.21 1.08
CA PHE A 97 -1.41 3.99 1.61
C PHE A 97 -0.50 3.26 2.61
N ALA A 98 0.81 3.31 2.44
CA ALA A 98 1.74 2.77 3.45
C ALA A 98 1.64 3.54 4.78
N THR A 99 1.43 4.85 4.73
CA THR A 99 1.21 5.68 5.92
C THR A 99 -0.12 5.36 6.59
N GLU A 100 -1.21 5.28 5.82
CA GLU A 100 -2.53 4.91 6.34
C GLU A 100 -2.52 3.51 6.96
N TRP A 101 -1.80 2.57 6.35
CA TRP A 101 -1.62 1.24 6.92
C TRP A 101 -0.84 1.26 8.24
N ALA A 102 0.28 1.98 8.29
CA ALA A 102 1.06 2.13 9.54
C ALA A 102 0.26 2.81 10.66
N ARG A 103 -0.62 3.75 10.32
CA ARG A 103 -1.58 4.36 11.26
C ARG A 103 -2.61 3.36 11.74
N HIS A 104 -3.18 2.58 10.83
CA HIS A 104 -4.17 1.55 11.16
C HIS A 104 -3.60 0.49 12.11
N MET A 105 -2.33 0.13 11.94
CA MET A 105 -1.63 -0.80 12.85
C MET A 105 -1.22 -0.17 14.19
N GLY A 106 -1.36 1.16 14.36
CA GLY A 106 -0.89 1.87 15.55
C GLY A 106 0.63 1.99 15.67
N CYS A 107 1.37 1.60 14.62
CA CYS A 107 2.83 1.57 14.63
C CYS A 107 3.47 2.90 14.18
N LEU A 108 2.70 3.85 13.64
CA LEU A 108 3.25 5.15 13.23
C LEU A 108 3.67 5.96 14.47
N GLY A 109 4.97 6.20 14.63
CA GLY A 109 5.50 7.01 15.73
C GLY A 109 4.86 8.40 15.77
N GLN A 110 4.57 8.92 16.96
CA GLN A 110 3.97 10.26 17.16
C GLN A 110 4.90 11.36 16.63
N ALA A 111 4.80 11.65 15.34
CA ALA A 111 5.29 12.87 14.70
C ALA A 111 4.41 13.28 13.50
N ALA A 112 3.16 12.81 13.43
CA ALA A 112 2.28 13.07 12.29
C ALA A 112 0.95 13.67 12.71
N LYS A 113 0.99 14.87 13.32
CA LYS A 113 -0.21 15.72 13.49
C LYS A 113 -0.51 16.61 12.29
N LEU A 114 0.22 16.50 11.19
CA LEU A 114 -0.06 17.27 9.99
C LEU A 114 -0.14 16.31 8.80
N TRP A 115 -1.37 16.05 8.35
CA TRP A 115 -1.78 15.92 6.94
C TRP A 115 -3.28 15.58 6.90
N ILE A 116 -4.10 16.49 7.44
CA ILE A 116 -5.51 16.59 7.05
C ILE A 116 -5.49 17.43 5.78
N ASN A 117 -5.55 16.78 4.61
CA ASN A 117 -6.08 17.32 3.34
C ASN A 117 -5.73 16.35 2.20
N CYS A 118 -6.32 15.16 2.20
CA CYS A 118 -6.26 14.27 1.02
C CYS A 118 -7.62 13.65 0.67
N VAL A 119 -8.73 14.30 1.02
CA VAL A 119 -10.08 13.89 0.55
C VAL A 119 -10.31 14.35 -0.90
N ARG A 120 -9.45 15.23 -1.45
CA ARG A 120 -9.63 15.80 -2.81
C ARG A 120 -9.17 14.89 -3.95
N TRP A 121 -8.52 13.76 -3.68
CA TRP A 121 -8.13 12.79 -4.73
C TRP A 121 -9.29 11.90 -5.22
N GLN A 122 -10.45 11.98 -4.55
CA GLN A 122 -11.57 11.05 -4.69
C GLN A 122 -12.40 11.22 -5.99
N ARG A 123 -12.20 12.30 -6.79
CA ARG A 123 -13.06 12.63 -7.95
C ARG A 123 -12.42 12.55 -9.33
N ASN A 124 -11.12 12.28 -9.46
CA ASN A 124 -10.45 12.38 -10.76
C ASN A 124 -9.51 11.19 -11.05
N VAL A 125 -10.05 9.98 -10.97
CA VAL A 125 -9.32 8.75 -11.35
C VAL A 125 -9.54 8.45 -12.84
N GLY A 126 -9.24 9.42 -13.70
CA GLY A 126 -8.88 9.16 -15.09
C GLY A 126 -7.37 8.91 -15.12
N TRP A 127 -6.93 7.85 -15.80
CA TRP A 127 -5.51 7.52 -16.07
C TRP A 127 -4.71 6.79 -14.99
N ILE A 128 -5.11 5.56 -14.64
CA ILE A 128 -4.15 4.49 -14.28
C ILE A 128 -4.74 3.15 -14.75
N ASN A 129 -4.78 2.94 -16.07
CA ASN A 129 -5.19 1.67 -16.70
C ASN A 129 -4.08 0.98 -17.52
N GLU A 130 -2.83 1.46 -17.50
CA GLU A 130 -1.78 0.91 -18.38
C GLU A 130 -0.53 0.33 -17.68
N PHE A 131 -0.52 0.15 -16.36
CA PHE A 131 0.69 -0.31 -15.67
C PHE A 131 0.53 -1.46 -14.68
N PHE A 132 -0.57 -2.22 -14.73
CA PHE A 132 -0.73 -3.47 -13.98
C PHE A 132 -1.40 -4.56 -14.81
#